data_AF-A0A9X6ZCK7-F1
#
_entry.id   AF-A0A9X6ZCK7-F1
#
_cell.length_a   1.000
_cell.length_b   1.000
_cell.length_c   1.000
_cell.angle_alpha   90.00
_cell.angle_beta   90.00
_cell.angle_gamma   90.00
#
_symmetry.space_group_name_H-M   'P 1'
#
loop_
_entity.id
_entity.type
_entity.pdbx_description
1 polymer ?
#
loop_
_entity_poly.entity_id
_entity_poly.type
_entity_poly.pdbx_seq_one_letter_code
_entity_poly.pdbx_strand_id
1 'polypeptide(L)'
;MIIVDGSWTFDTDLMIQYVEKDERTSYERDMLNQFRKYSYWRYCQIRDCVNPRKCKRLKLTDVRERLQEEENLIFTTDVLKISSEEVFFILDFIEGYFELVS
;
A
#
# COMPACT_ATOMS: atom_id res chain seq x y z
N MET A 1 0.99 6.82 -11.33
CA MET A 1 2.33 6.28 -10.96
C MET A 1 2.43 4.83 -11.45
N ILE A 2 3.63 4.34 -11.80
CA ILE A 2 3.83 2.92 -12.14
C ILE A 2 4.58 2.22 -11.00
N ILE A 3 4.01 1.14 -10.48
CA ILE A 3 4.63 0.27 -9.47
C ILE A 3 5.07 -1.02 -10.14
N VAL A 4 6.29 -1.48 -9.85
CA VAL A 4 6.84 -2.74 -10.36
C VAL A 4 7.16 -3.67 -9.21
N ASP A 5 6.53 -4.85 -9.19
CA ASP A 5 6.76 -5.90 -8.20
C ASP A 5 7.28 -7.17 -8.89
N GLY A 6 8.54 -7.13 -9.30
CA GLY A 6 9.22 -8.22 -10.01
C GLY A 6 8.51 -8.63 -11.30
N SER A 7 7.55 -9.55 -11.18
CA SER A 7 6.75 -10.11 -12.27
C SER A 7 5.53 -9.27 -12.66
N TRP A 8 5.13 -8.28 -11.85
CA TRP A 8 3.95 -7.46 -12.12
C TRP A 8 4.30 -5.99 -12.31
N THR A 9 3.55 -5.33 -13.17
CA THR A 9 3.58 -3.88 -13.37
C THR A 9 2.17 -3.34 -13.20
N PHE A 10 2.01 -2.41 -12.28
CA PHE A 10 0.72 -1.83 -11.92
C PHE A 10 0.73 -0.35 -12.29
N ASP A 11 -0.17 0.03 -13.19
CA ASP A 11 -0.55 1.44 -13.35
C ASP A 11 -1.57 1.78 -12.27
N THR A 12 -1.19 2.64 -11.33
CA THR A 12 -2.04 2.99 -10.19
C THR A 12 -3.38 3.58 -10.60
N ASP A 13 -3.42 4.33 -11.69
CA ASP A 13 -4.62 5.02 -12.13
C ASP A 13 -5.61 4.00 -12.70
N LEU A 14 -5.10 2.97 -13.39
CA LEU A 14 -5.91 1.83 -13.80
C LEU A 14 -6.36 0.99 -12.60
N MET A 15 -5.54 0.84 -11.55
CA MET A 15 -5.96 0.08 -10.37
C MET A 15 -7.11 0.75 -9.62
N ILE A 16 -7.10 2.09 -9.55
CA ILE A 16 -8.22 2.89 -9.01
C ILE A 16 -9.47 2.71 -9.88
N GLN A 17 -9.33 2.83 -11.21
CA GLN A 17 -10.44 2.58 -12.12
C GLN A 17 -11.02 1.17 -11.94
N TYR A 18 -10.18 0.14 -11.80
CA TYR A 18 -10.64 -1.24 -11.65
C TYR A 18 -11.34 -1.47 -10.31
N VAL A 19 -10.89 -0.86 -9.21
CA VAL A 19 -11.52 -1.09 -7.90
C VAL A 19 -12.90 -0.40 -7.80
N GLU A 20 -13.08 0.72 -8.50
CA GLU A 20 -14.35 1.47 -8.53
C GLU A 20 -15.34 0.95 -9.57
N LYS A 21 -14.91 0.06 -10.46
CA LYS A 21 -15.74 -0.49 -11.54
C LYS A 21 -16.66 -1.60 -11.04
N ASP A 22 -17.96 -1.43 -11.24
CA ASP A 22 -19.00 -2.42 -10.91
C ASP A 22 -18.76 -3.75 -11.64
N GLU A 23 -18.58 -3.71 -12.97
CA GLU A 23 -18.33 -4.89 -13.80
C GLU A 23 -16.91 -4.94 -14.33
N ARG A 24 -16.14 -5.93 -13.88
CA ARG A 24 -14.76 -6.19 -14.33
C ARG A 24 -14.66 -7.38 -15.27
N THR A 25 -13.84 -7.24 -16.30
CA THR A 25 -13.39 -8.39 -17.11
C THR A 25 -12.55 -9.34 -16.27
N SER A 26 -12.30 -10.56 -16.76
CA SER A 26 -11.43 -11.52 -16.07
C SER A 26 -10.02 -10.94 -15.84
N TYR A 27 -9.47 -10.25 -16.83
CA TYR A 27 -8.14 -9.65 -16.74
C TYR A 27 -8.08 -8.51 -15.70
N GLU A 28 -9.05 -7.59 -15.72
CA GLU A 28 -9.12 -6.49 -14.75
C GLU A 28 -9.23 -7.02 -13.32
N ARG A 29 -10.03 -8.08 -13.12
CA ARG A 29 -10.18 -8.75 -11.83
C ARG A 29 -8.86 -9.38 -11.36
N ASP A 30 -8.15 -10.07 -12.25
CA ASP A 30 -6.87 -10.70 -11.90
C ASP A 30 -5.80 -9.66 -11.58
N MET A 31 -5.68 -8.60 -12.38
CA MET A 31 -4.77 -7.48 -12.12
C MET A 31 -5.04 -6.84 -10.77
N LEU A 32 -6.30 -6.50 -10.49
CA LEU A 32 -6.69 -5.90 -9.21
C LEU A 32 -6.43 -6.86 -8.04
N ASN A 33 -6.69 -8.16 -8.20
CA ASN A 33 -6.42 -9.14 -7.15
C ASN A 33 -4.93 -9.24 -6.82
N GLN A 34 -4.06 -9.20 -7.82
CA GLN A 34 -2.60 -9.16 -7.61
C GLN A 34 -2.19 -7.85 -6.95
N PHE A 35 -2.76 -6.73 -7.40
CA PHE A 35 -2.48 -5.44 -6.78
C PHE A 35 -2.93 -5.38 -5.32
N ARG A 36 -4.08 -5.93 -4.96
CA ARG A 36 -4.52 -6.02 -3.56
C ARG A 36 -3.53 -6.83 -2.71
N LYS A 37 -3.04 -7.97 -3.21
CA LYS A 37 -2.02 -8.76 -2.50
C LYS A 37 -0.74 -7.95 -2.29
N TYR A 38 -0.27 -7.29 -3.34
CA TYR A 38 0.87 -6.39 -3.29
C TYR A 38 0.68 -5.29 -2.26
N SER A 39 -0.42 -4.53 -2.34
CA SER A 39 -0.70 -3.40 -1.45
C SER A 39 -0.78 -3.83 0.01
N TYR A 40 -1.41 -4.96 0.30
CA TYR A 40 -1.48 -5.48 1.67
C TYR A 40 -0.10 -5.90 2.20
N TRP A 41 0.70 -6.57 1.36
CA TRP A 41 2.06 -6.97 1.73
C TRP A 41 2.95 -5.74 1.97
N ARG A 42 2.89 -4.73 1.08
CA ARG A 42 3.61 -3.47 1.26
C ARG A 42 3.17 -2.70 2.49
N TYR A 43 1.87 -2.62 2.75
CA TYR A 43 1.37 -2.01 3.98
C TYR A 43 1.94 -2.68 5.23
N CYS A 44 1.99 -4.02 5.26
CA CYS A 44 2.62 -4.74 6.37
C CYS A 44 4.09 -4.35 6.54
N GLN A 45 4.86 -4.24 5.46
CA GLN A 45 6.26 -3.82 5.51
C GLN A 45 6.43 -2.38 5.99
N ILE A 46 5.63 -1.43 5.46
CA ILE A 46 5.61 -0.03 5.88
C ILE A 46 5.30 0.06 7.38
N ARG A 47 4.24 -0.64 7.83
CA ARG A 47 3.87 -0.72 9.24
C ARG A 47 5.02 -1.23 10.09
N ASP A 48 5.72 -2.27 9.64
CA ASP A 48 6.82 -2.87 10.40
C ASP A 48 8.03 -1.92 10.51
N CYS A 49 8.32 -1.11 9.49
CA CYS A 49 9.35 -0.06 9.54
C CYS A 49 9.09 0.96 10.66
N VAL A 50 7.83 1.38 10.83
CA VAL A 50 7.45 2.37 11.86
C VAL A 50 6.97 1.71 13.17
N ASN A 51 7.16 0.40 13.33
CA ASN A 51 6.70 -0.36 14.51
C ASN A 51 7.85 -1.12 15.18
N PRO A 52 8.83 -0.42 15.77
CA PRO A 52 10.01 -1.06 16.38
C PRO A 52 9.65 -2.04 17.51
N ARG A 53 8.52 -1.82 18.18
CA ARG A 53 8.02 -2.70 19.26
C ARG A 53 7.15 -3.87 18.78
N LYS A 54 6.96 -4.03 17.46
CA LYS A 54 6.11 -5.06 16.84
C LYS A 54 4.71 -5.15 17.47
N CYS A 55 4.13 -4.00 17.79
CA CYS A 55 2.78 -3.94 18.34
C CYS A 55 1.78 -4.53 17.33
N LYS A 56 1.12 -5.63 17.71
CA LYS A 56 0.14 -6.34 16.85
C LYS A 56 -1.11 -5.51 16.54
N ARG A 57 -1.36 -4.44 17.28
CA ARG A 57 -2.57 -3.59 17.18
C ARG A 57 -2.27 -2.19 16.64
N LEU A 58 -1.12 -1.99 16.02
CA LEU A 58 -0.81 -0.70 15.40
C LEU A 58 -1.79 -0.45 14.26
N LYS A 59 -2.59 0.61 14.37
CA LYS A 59 -3.61 0.96 13.39
C LYS A 59 -3.00 1.71 12.22
N LEU A 60 -3.70 1.76 11.10
CA LEU A 60 -3.29 2.52 9.91
C LEU A 60 -3.11 4.01 10.22
N THR A 61 -3.98 4.59 11.06
CA THR A 61 -3.85 5.98 11.54
C THR A 61 -2.53 6.20 12.28
N ASP A 62 -2.16 5.30 13.19
CA ASP A 62 -0.90 5.38 13.95
C ASP A 62 0.32 5.25 13.02
N VAL A 63 0.22 4.39 11.98
CA VAL A 63 1.26 4.26 10.94
C VAL A 63 1.43 5.58 10.19
N ARG A 64 0.33 6.20 9.76
CA ARG A 64 0.33 7.47 9.03
C ARG A 64 0.89 8.61 9.88
N GLU A 65 0.54 8.67 11.16
CA GLU A 65 1.06 9.66 12.12
C GLU A 65 2.58 9.52 12.28
N ARG A 66 3.09 8.30 12.46
CA ARG A 66 4.54 8.07 12.59
C ARG A 66 5.32 8.42 11.34
N LEU A 67 4.73 8.23 10.16
CA LEU A 67 5.33 8.62 8.88
C LEU A 67 5.34 10.14 8.65
N GLN A 68 4.69 10.94 9.49
CA GLN A 68 4.86 12.40 9.47
C GLN A 68 6.23 12.83 10.02
N GLU A 69 6.87 11.98 10.82
CA GLU A 69 8.26 12.21 11.24
C GLU A 69 9.20 11.93 10.06
N GLU A 70 9.95 12.94 9.63
CA GLU A 70 10.83 12.88 8.45
C GLU A 70 11.81 11.70 8.53
N GLU A 71 12.41 11.47 9.71
CA GLU A 71 13.35 10.35 9.94
C GLU A 71 12.70 8.98 9.67
N ASN A 72 11.45 8.79 10.10
CA ASN A 72 10.72 7.54 9.87
C ASN A 72 10.38 7.35 8.40
N LEU A 73 10.00 8.43 7.69
CA LEU A 73 9.71 8.37 6.28
C LEU A 73 10.98 8.04 5.47
N ILE A 74 12.10 8.73 5.75
CA ILE A 74 13.40 8.45 5.13
C ILE A 74 13.83 7.01 5.39
N PHE A 75 13.75 6.55 6.65
CA PHE A 75 14.09 5.16 6.98
C PHE A 75 13.22 4.16 6.21
N THR A 76 11.91 4.42 6.11
CA THR A 76 10.97 3.52 5.42
C THR A 76 11.26 3.45 3.92
N THR A 77 11.42 4.60 3.25
CA THR A 77 11.72 4.64 1.81
C THR A 77 13.08 4.02 1.50
N ASP A 78 14.08 4.24 2.36
CA ASP A 78 15.42 3.67 2.20
C ASP A 78 15.45 2.16 2.40
N VAL A 79 14.71 1.63 3.37
CA VAL A 79 14.66 0.17 3.63
C VAL A 79 13.88 -0.54 2.53
N LEU A 80 12.74 0.02 2.12
CA LEU A 80 11.85 -0.62 1.17
C LEU A 80 12.20 -0.35 -0.30
N LYS A 81 13.08 0.63 -0.55
CA LYS A 81 13.51 1.06 -1.89
C LYS A 81 12.34 1.50 -2.77
N ILE A 82 11.41 2.24 -2.17
CA ILE A 82 10.23 2.82 -2.83
C ILE A 82 10.15 4.33 -2.57
N SER A 83 9.40 5.05 -3.40
CA SER A 83 9.20 6.49 -3.21
C SER A 83 8.25 6.77 -2.02
N SER A 84 8.31 7.99 -1.50
CA SER A 84 7.31 8.46 -0.51
C SER A 84 5.90 8.49 -1.12
N GLU A 85 5.79 8.84 -2.41
CA GLU A 85 4.53 8.77 -3.16
C GLU A 85 3.94 7.36 -3.12
N GLU A 86 4.76 6.33 -3.33
CA GLU A 86 4.31 4.94 -3.25
C GLU A 86 3.88 4.55 -1.84
N VAL A 87 4.63 4.96 -0.81
CA VAL A 87 4.25 4.72 0.59
C VAL A 87 2.85 5.25 0.86
N PHE A 88 2.60 6.52 0.55
CA PHE A 88 1.31 7.15 0.85
C PHE A 88 0.18 6.62 -0.03
N PHE A 89 0.46 6.34 -1.31
CA PHE A 89 -0.51 5.68 -2.19
C PHE A 89 -0.99 4.34 -1.60
N ILE A 90 -0.07 3.52 -1.09
CA ILE A 90 -0.41 2.21 -0.51
C ILE A 90 -1.28 2.39 0.74
N LEU A 91 -0.98 3.37 1.59
CA LEU A 91 -1.80 3.67 2.78
C LEU A 91 -3.21 4.10 2.39
N ASP A 92 -3.32 5.03 1.44
CA ASP A 92 -4.60 5.55 0.95
C ASP A 92 -5.43 4.43 0.31
N PHE A 93 -4.79 3.57 -0.50
CA PHE A 93 -5.46 2.44 -1.15
C PHE A 93 -5.98 1.41 -0.14
N ILE A 94 -5.21 1.11 0.91
CA ILE A 94 -5.64 0.18 1.96
C ILE A 94 -6.80 0.78 2.75
N GLU A 95 -6.70 2.04 3.15
CA GLU A 95 -7.74 2.74 3.88
C GLU A 95 -9.06 2.82 3.09
N GLY A 96 -9.00 3.12 1.79
CA GLY A 96 -10.18 3.27 0.95
C GLY A 96 -10.84 1.96 0.53
N TYR A 97 -10.06 0.88 0.34
CA TYR A 97 -10.55 -0.30 -0.39
C TYR A 97 -10.38 -1.63 0.35
N PHE A 98 -9.78 -1.67 1.54
CA PHE A 98 -9.72 -2.88 2.36
C PHE A 98 -10.72 -2.80 3.52
N GLU A 99 -11.65 -3.75 3.56
CA GLU A 99 -12.59 -3.96 4.67
C GLU A 99 -11.88 -4.32 6.00
N LEU A 100 -10.56 -4.53 5.99
CA LEU A 100 -9.75 -4.96 7.13
C LEU A 100 -9.34 -3.83 8.09
N VAL A 101 -9.81 -2.60 7.88
CA VAL A 101 -9.52 -1.45 8.76
C VAL A 101 -10.81 -0.71 9.14
N SER A 102 -11.74 -1.43 9.76
CA SER A 102 -12.85 -0.85 10.54
C SER A 102 -12.99 -1.60 11.86
#